data_AF-A0AAQ3Q275-F1
#
_entry.id   AF-A0AAQ3Q275-F1
#
_cell.length_a   1.000
_cell.length_b   1.000
_cell.length_c   1.000
_cell.angle_alpha   90.00
_cell.angle_beta   90.00
_cell.angle_gamma   90.00
#
_symmetry.space_group_name_H-M   'P 1'
#
loop_
_entity.id
_entity.type
_entity.pdbx_description
1 polymer ?
#
loop_
_entity_poly.entity_id
_entity_poly.type
_entity_poly.pdbx_seq_one_letter_code
_entity_poly.pdbx_strand_id
1 'polypeptide(L)'
;MTLDANYLRVTMAAILSILQHTSCSESVTVHFLVARPGPEVLANIRAAFPYLDFRVYRFDSDRVRGRISRSIRQALDQPLNYDFRVDPARSSLLLVEPLFNPPAVQHATDELVFEELGFRSLCVADCPSLVHLYEASRRHSRSQYSLVVDCGFSFTHAAPVVHNFTLNYGIRRLDLGGKALTNYLNELVSYRSVNLMDETLIIDHA
;
A
#
# COMPACT_ATOMS: atom_id res chain seq x y z
N MET A 1 3.72 0.31 -2.86
CA MET A 1 4.13 -1.10 -2.74
C MET A 1 5.27 -1.24 -1.75
N THR A 2 5.19 -2.18 -0.79
CA THR A 2 6.30 -2.54 0.11
C THR A 2 7.34 -3.38 -0.64
N LEU A 3 8.53 -2.83 -0.87
CA LEU A 3 9.68 -3.52 -1.44
C LEU A 3 10.48 -4.16 -0.31
N ASP A 4 10.60 -5.48 -0.34
CA ASP A 4 11.75 -6.19 0.21
C ASP A 4 12.53 -6.84 -0.96
N ALA A 5 13.64 -7.52 -0.66
CA ALA A 5 14.46 -8.17 -1.68
C ALA A 5 13.69 -9.24 -2.50
N ASN A 6 12.65 -9.85 -1.93
CA ASN A 6 11.85 -10.89 -2.56
C ASN A 6 10.82 -10.30 -3.55
N TYR A 7 10.25 -9.13 -3.24
CA TYR A 7 9.25 -8.47 -4.09
C TYR A 7 9.86 -7.59 -5.20
N LEU A 8 11.17 -7.31 -5.16
CA LEU A 8 11.81 -6.35 -6.05
C LEU A 8 11.67 -6.71 -7.54
N ARG A 9 12.03 -7.94 -7.95
CA ARG A 9 11.95 -8.38 -9.36
C ARG A 9 10.54 -8.27 -9.95
N VAL A 10 9.55 -8.65 -9.15
CA VAL A 10 8.14 -8.65 -9.53
C VAL A 10 7.62 -7.23 -9.71
N THR A 11 7.97 -6.35 -8.77
CA THR A 11 7.64 -4.93 -8.86
C THR A 11 8.24 -4.29 -10.12
N MET A 12 9.50 -4.65 -10.44
CA MET A 12 10.16 -4.14 -11.65
C MET A 12 9.42 -4.60 -12.92
N ALA A 13 8.97 -5.85 -13.01
CA ALA A 13 8.23 -6.33 -14.18
C ALA A 13 6.89 -5.58 -14.39
N ALA A 14 6.14 -5.32 -13.32
CA ALA A 14 4.91 -4.51 -13.39
C ALA A 14 5.19 -3.08 -13.86
N ILE A 15 6.26 -2.46 -13.36
CA ILE A 15 6.68 -1.12 -13.78
C ILE A 15 7.13 -1.09 -15.24
N LEU A 16 7.89 -2.10 -15.69
CA LEU A 16 8.29 -2.22 -17.09
C LEU A 16 7.06 -2.31 -18.00
N SER A 17 6.06 -3.10 -17.63
CA SER A 17 4.80 -3.20 -18.39
C SER A 17 4.07 -1.86 -18.45
N ILE A 18 3.97 -1.13 -17.33
CA ILE A 18 3.39 0.23 -17.30
C ILE A 18 4.17 1.16 -18.23
N LEU A 19 5.51 1.15 -18.18
CA LEU A 19 6.34 2.02 -19.03
C LEU A 19 6.26 1.67 -20.51
N GLN A 20 6.13 0.38 -20.85
CA GLN A 20 5.98 -0.08 -22.24
C GLN A 20 4.62 0.29 -22.85
N HIS A 21 3.58 0.40 -22.03
CA HIS A 21 2.21 0.65 -22.49
C HIS A 21 1.70 2.07 -22.19
N THR A 22 2.52 2.93 -21.59
CA THR A 22 2.19 4.34 -21.39
C THR A 22 2.72 5.18 -22.54
N SER A 23 1.83 5.91 -23.21
CA SER A 23 2.21 6.80 -24.33
C SER A 23 3.08 7.99 -23.91
N CYS A 24 3.24 8.24 -22.59
CA CYS A 24 3.94 9.40 -22.06
C CYS A 24 4.71 9.03 -20.78
N SER A 25 5.78 8.24 -20.94
CA SER A 25 6.61 7.71 -19.84
C SER A 25 7.27 8.80 -18.97
N GLU A 26 7.52 9.99 -19.52
CA GLU A 26 8.09 11.15 -18.81
C GLU A 26 7.13 11.72 -17.73
N SER A 27 5.84 11.40 -17.82
CA SER A 27 4.82 11.84 -16.85
C SER A 27 4.55 10.82 -15.74
N VAL A 28 5.18 9.65 -15.80
CA VAL A 28 4.97 8.55 -14.84
C VAL A 28 5.92 8.71 -13.67
N THR A 29 5.38 8.79 -12.46
CA THR A 29 6.17 8.75 -11.22
C THR A 29 5.80 7.52 -10.40
N VAL A 30 6.81 6.74 -10.01
CA VAL A 30 6.59 5.54 -9.19
C VAL A 30 7.02 5.77 -7.75
N HIS A 31 6.16 5.37 -6.81
CA HIS A 31 6.41 5.47 -5.37
C HIS A 31 6.60 4.09 -4.74
N PHE A 32 7.82 3.82 -4.31
CA PHE A 32 8.19 2.62 -3.56
C PHE A 32 8.18 2.91 -2.06
N LEU A 33 7.67 1.97 -1.27
CA LEU A 33 7.77 1.97 0.18
C LEU A 33 8.69 0.80 0.55
N VAL A 34 9.72 0.99 1.36
CA VAL A 34 10.74 -0.04 1.61
C VAL A 34 10.96 -0.19 3.10
N ALA A 35 10.75 -1.38 3.65
CA ALA A 35 10.92 -1.64 5.08
C ALA A 35 12.40 -1.61 5.51
N ARG A 36 13.29 -2.14 4.66
CA ARG A 36 14.74 -2.16 4.89
C ARG A 36 15.46 -1.57 3.66
N PRO A 37 15.68 -0.25 3.62
CA PRO A 37 16.36 0.36 2.48
C PRO A 37 17.86 0.02 2.52
N GLY A 38 18.27 -0.92 1.68
CA GLY A 38 19.68 -1.17 1.36
C GLY A 38 20.12 -0.37 0.13
N PRO A 39 21.40 0.04 0.02
CA PRO A 39 21.93 0.74 -1.16
C PRO A 39 21.74 -0.08 -2.46
N GLU A 40 21.75 -1.40 -2.34
CA GLU A 40 21.51 -2.34 -3.45
C GLU A 40 20.11 -2.19 -4.09
N VAL A 41 19.08 -1.94 -3.28
CA VAL A 41 17.70 -1.78 -3.78
C VAL A 41 17.60 -0.56 -4.69
N LEU A 42 18.16 0.57 -4.25
CA LEU A 42 18.18 1.80 -5.03
C LEU A 42 19.02 1.65 -6.31
N ALA A 43 20.20 1.02 -6.21
CA ALA A 43 21.07 0.77 -7.35
C ALA A 43 20.38 -0.12 -8.40
N ASN A 44 19.69 -1.18 -7.96
CA ASN A 44 18.99 -2.10 -8.85
C ASN A 44 17.81 -1.44 -9.56
N ILE A 45 17.03 -0.61 -8.88
CA ILE A 45 15.91 0.12 -9.51
C ILE A 45 16.44 1.13 -10.54
N ARG A 46 17.49 1.90 -10.20
CA ARG A 46 18.11 2.84 -11.14
C ARG A 46 18.73 2.14 -12.35
N ALA A 47 19.34 0.98 -12.15
CA ALA A 47 19.92 0.19 -13.24
C ALA A 47 18.83 -0.39 -14.16
N ALA A 48 17.71 -0.85 -13.59
CA ALA A 48 16.59 -1.38 -14.36
C ALA A 48 15.81 -0.31 -15.11
N PHE A 49 15.65 0.88 -14.53
CA PHE A 49 14.86 1.98 -15.08
C PHE A 49 15.59 3.33 -15.01
N PRO A 50 16.60 3.56 -15.87
CA PRO A 50 17.43 4.76 -15.82
C PRO A 50 16.68 6.06 -16.12
N TYR A 51 15.55 5.97 -16.83
CA TYR A 51 14.74 7.12 -17.25
C TYR A 51 13.47 7.33 -16.41
N LEU A 52 13.22 6.47 -15.42
CA LEU A 52 12.02 6.54 -14.59
C LEU A 52 12.23 7.52 -13.42
N ASP A 53 11.32 8.48 -13.27
CA ASP A 53 11.24 9.25 -12.02
C ASP A 53 10.56 8.39 -10.94
N PHE A 54 11.29 8.13 -9.86
CA PHE A 54 10.77 7.33 -8.76
C PHE A 54 11.22 7.83 -7.40
N ARG A 55 10.40 7.56 -6.38
CA ARG A 55 10.70 7.88 -4.99
C ARG A 55 10.65 6.63 -4.12
N VAL A 56 11.58 6.57 -3.18
CA VAL A 56 11.65 5.49 -2.19
C VAL A 56 11.39 6.08 -0.80
N TYR A 57 10.35 5.59 -0.16
CA TYR A 57 9.99 5.92 1.22
C TYR A 57 10.45 4.81 2.14
N ARG A 58 11.17 5.15 3.21
CA ARG A 58 11.50 4.17 4.25
C ARG A 58 10.25 3.94 5.10
N PHE A 59 9.78 2.70 5.10
CA PHE A 59 8.82 2.24 6.08
C PHE A 59 9.57 1.79 7.32
N ASP A 60 9.47 2.58 8.39
CA ASP A 60 9.97 2.15 9.68
C ASP A 60 8.93 1.25 10.34
N SER A 61 9.17 -0.06 10.28
CA SER A 61 8.29 -1.06 10.89
C SER A 61 8.17 -0.86 12.39
N ASP A 62 9.18 -0.32 13.08
CA ASP A 62 9.13 -0.12 14.54
C ASP A 62 8.11 0.96 14.93
N ARG A 63 7.76 1.87 14.01
CA ARG A 63 6.68 2.86 14.24
C ARG A 63 5.29 2.21 14.30
N VAL A 64 5.11 1.05 13.68
CA VAL A 64 3.85 0.29 13.67
C VAL A 64 3.93 -1.02 14.46
N ARG A 65 5.14 -1.43 14.88
CA ARG A 65 5.38 -2.64 15.66
C ARG A 65 4.74 -2.49 17.03
N GLY A 66 3.83 -3.40 17.36
CA GLY A 66 2.99 -3.30 18.55
C GLY A 66 1.77 -2.38 18.40
N ARG A 67 1.62 -1.67 17.28
CA ARG A 67 0.40 -0.91 16.91
C ARG A 67 -0.53 -1.67 15.96
N ILE A 68 0.00 -2.67 15.27
CA ILE A 68 -0.79 -3.60 14.45
C ILE A 68 -0.95 -4.89 15.25
N SER A 69 -2.12 -5.04 15.88
CA SER A 69 -2.50 -6.24 16.64
C SER A 69 -2.75 -7.42 15.68
N ARG A 70 -2.42 -8.64 16.12
CA ARG A 70 -2.54 -9.90 15.34
C ARG A 70 -3.99 -10.35 15.09
N SER A 71 -5.01 -9.58 15.45
CA SER A 71 -6.40 -10.03 15.36
C SER A 71 -7.38 -8.89 15.13
N ILE A 72 -7.50 -8.44 13.87
CA ILE A 72 -8.57 -7.49 13.46
C ILE A 72 -9.98 -8.08 13.70
N ARG A 73 -10.13 -9.37 14.02
CA ARG A 73 -11.41 -9.97 14.47
C ARG A 73 -11.64 -9.99 15.99
N GLN A 74 -10.60 -9.85 16.82
CA GLN A 74 -10.73 -9.86 18.28
C GLN A 74 -10.58 -8.46 18.89
N ALA A 75 -9.97 -7.52 18.15
CA ALA A 75 -9.86 -6.11 18.50
C ALA A 75 -11.14 -5.28 18.24
N LEU A 76 -12.17 -5.89 17.64
CA LEU A 76 -13.52 -5.31 17.53
C LEU A 76 -14.43 -5.75 18.68
N ASP A 77 -14.07 -6.81 19.42
CA ASP A 77 -14.80 -7.27 20.63
C ASP A 77 -14.14 -6.81 21.93
N GLN A 78 -13.00 -6.12 21.86
CA GLN A 78 -12.33 -5.50 22.99
C GLN A 78 -11.86 -4.11 22.60
N PRO A 79 -12.31 -3.04 23.28
CA PRO A 79 -11.94 -1.68 22.95
C PRO A 79 -10.43 -1.57 23.14
N LEU A 80 -9.72 -1.43 22.02
CA LEU A 80 -8.33 -1.00 21.81
C LEU A 80 -7.56 -0.59 23.09
N ASN A 81 -7.27 -1.57 23.95
CA ASN A 81 -6.61 -1.32 25.23
C ASN A 81 -5.09 -1.35 25.04
N TYR A 82 -4.53 -0.42 24.25
CA TYR A 82 -3.08 -0.36 24.03
C TYR A 82 -2.57 1.06 23.77
N ASP A 83 -1.95 1.65 24.80
CA ASP A 83 -0.71 2.46 24.79
C ASP A 83 -0.51 3.47 23.64
N PHE A 84 -1.58 4.12 23.19
CA PHE A 84 -1.42 5.36 22.44
C PHE A 84 -0.83 6.38 23.40
N ARG A 85 0.45 6.76 23.19
CA ARG A 85 1.07 7.95 23.81
C ARG A 85 0.44 9.26 23.30
N VAL A 86 -0.85 9.24 23.00
CA VAL A 86 -1.63 10.27 22.33
C VAL A 86 -2.99 10.28 23.03
N ASP A 87 -3.37 11.44 23.56
CA ASP A 87 -4.69 11.68 24.14
C ASP A 87 -5.74 11.82 23.01
N PRO A 88 -6.67 10.86 22.85
CA PRO A 88 -7.64 10.87 21.74
C PRO A 88 -8.55 12.11 21.77
N ALA A 89 -8.97 12.56 22.95
CA ALA A 89 -9.86 13.71 23.10
C ALA A 89 -9.21 15.03 22.61
N ARG A 90 -7.87 15.05 22.54
CA ARG A 90 -7.09 16.18 22.05
C ARG A 90 -6.55 16.00 20.63
N SER A 91 -6.84 14.87 20.00
CA SER A 91 -6.20 14.47 18.74
C SER A 91 -7.22 14.25 17.63
N SER A 92 -6.79 14.51 16.39
CA SER A 92 -7.54 14.23 15.18
C SER A 92 -7.01 12.96 14.52
N LEU A 93 -7.90 12.11 14.01
CA LEU A 93 -7.56 10.88 13.31
C LEU A 93 -7.76 11.05 11.80
N LEU A 94 -6.71 10.78 11.01
CA LEU A 94 -6.83 10.55 9.57
C LEU A 94 -6.85 9.04 9.34
N LEU A 95 -7.97 8.53 8.83
CA LEU A 95 -8.14 7.13 8.49
C LEU A 95 -8.15 6.95 6.98
N VAL A 96 -7.34 6.01 6.50
CA VAL A 96 -7.34 5.62 5.09
C VAL A 96 -8.15 4.35 4.94
N GLU A 97 -9.23 4.44 4.17
CA GLU A 97 -10.12 3.30 3.91
C GLU A 97 -9.87 2.68 2.54
N PRO A 98 -10.16 1.38 2.38
CA PRO A 98 -10.13 0.74 1.07
C PRO A 98 -11.22 1.32 0.16
N LEU A 99 -10.95 1.33 -1.15
CA LEU A 99 -11.96 1.69 -2.16
C LEU A 99 -13.17 0.75 -2.04
N PHE A 100 -14.36 1.32 -2.11
CA PHE A 100 -15.64 0.61 -1.98
C PHE A 100 -15.87 -0.07 -0.62
N ASN A 101 -15.40 0.54 0.47
CA ASN A 101 -15.69 0.07 1.83
C ASN A 101 -17.22 0.02 2.06
N PRO A 102 -17.81 -1.11 2.50
CA PRO A 102 -19.26 -1.20 2.71
C PRO A 102 -19.75 -0.23 3.78
N PRO A 103 -20.96 0.36 3.64
CA PRO A 103 -21.50 1.30 4.62
C PRO A 103 -21.54 0.74 6.06
N ALA A 104 -21.84 -0.55 6.21
CA ALA A 104 -21.85 -1.20 7.52
C ALA A 104 -20.46 -1.15 8.22
N VAL A 105 -19.38 -1.27 7.44
CA VAL A 105 -18.00 -1.18 7.97
C VAL A 105 -17.63 0.27 8.28
N GLN A 106 -18.08 1.22 7.46
CA GLN A 106 -17.89 2.66 7.72
C GLN A 106 -18.59 3.07 9.03
N HIS A 107 -19.85 2.67 9.23
CA HIS A 107 -20.58 2.96 10.47
C HIS A 107 -19.92 2.34 11.71
N ALA A 108 -19.50 1.08 11.63
CA ALA A 108 -18.77 0.44 12.73
C ALA A 108 -17.43 1.16 13.04
N THR A 109 -16.79 1.71 12.02
CA THR A 109 -15.57 2.50 12.16
C THR A 109 -15.84 3.85 12.84
N ASP A 110 -16.91 4.53 12.46
CA ASP A 110 -17.32 5.79 13.09
C ASP A 110 -17.65 5.59 14.59
N GLU A 111 -18.43 4.55 14.92
CA GLU A 111 -18.78 4.18 16.30
C GLU A 111 -17.52 3.89 17.13
N LEU A 112 -16.60 3.07 16.59
CA LEU A 112 -15.32 2.79 17.22
C LEU A 112 -14.49 4.06 17.49
N VAL A 113 -14.40 4.96 16.52
CA VAL A 113 -13.54 6.16 16.62
C VAL A 113 -14.10 7.19 17.59
N PHE A 114 -15.41 7.41 17.60
CA PHE A 114 -16.02 8.44 18.42
C PHE A 114 -16.49 7.93 19.78
N GLU A 115 -17.12 6.77 19.84
CA GLU A 115 -17.74 6.25 21.07
C GLU A 115 -16.76 5.45 21.91
N GLU A 116 -15.99 4.55 21.31
CA GLU A 116 -15.03 3.73 22.07
C GLU A 116 -13.70 4.45 22.30
N LEU A 117 -13.16 5.09 21.26
CA LEU A 117 -11.84 5.73 21.31
C LEU A 117 -11.86 7.20 21.75
N GLY A 118 -12.98 7.90 21.58
CA GLY A 118 -13.13 9.29 22.00
C GLY A 118 -12.26 10.30 21.25
N PHE A 119 -11.98 10.08 19.96
CA PHE A 119 -11.22 11.04 19.15
C PHE A 119 -12.00 12.34 18.93
N ARG A 120 -11.29 13.49 18.88
CA ARG A 120 -11.91 14.80 18.64
C ARG A 120 -12.57 14.91 17.26
N SER A 121 -11.93 14.33 16.25
CA SER A 121 -12.37 14.44 14.86
C SER A 121 -11.79 13.31 14.02
N LEU A 122 -12.57 12.87 13.04
CA LEU A 122 -12.17 11.88 12.05
C LEU A 122 -12.16 12.51 10.66
N CYS A 123 -11.11 12.26 9.89
CA CYS A 123 -11.05 12.50 8.46
C CYS A 123 -10.86 11.15 7.76
N VAL A 124 -11.79 10.78 6.90
CA VAL A 124 -11.69 9.56 6.08
C VAL A 124 -11.22 9.96 4.69
N ALA A 125 -10.23 9.25 4.18
CA ALA A 125 -9.70 9.46 2.83
C ALA A 125 -9.39 8.12 2.15
N ASP A 126 -9.36 8.12 0.82
CA ASP A 126 -8.88 7.00 0.03
C ASP A 126 -7.40 7.18 -0.35
N CYS A 127 -6.68 6.07 -0.52
CA CYS A 127 -5.26 6.10 -0.89
C CYS A 127 -5.00 6.87 -2.21
N PRO A 128 -5.77 6.67 -3.31
CA PRO A 128 -5.56 7.41 -4.55
C PRO A 128 -5.62 8.94 -4.41
N SER A 129 -6.63 9.48 -3.73
CA SER A 129 -6.77 10.93 -3.56
C SER A 129 -5.62 11.52 -2.74
N LEU A 130 -5.17 10.83 -1.68
CA LEU A 130 -4.04 11.25 -0.87
C LEU A 130 -2.72 11.26 -1.65
N VAL A 131 -2.46 10.23 -2.45
CA VAL A 131 -1.26 10.16 -3.30
C VAL A 131 -1.27 11.29 -4.33
N HIS A 132 -2.41 11.54 -4.98
CA HIS A 132 -2.58 12.66 -5.90
C HIS A 132 -2.28 14.01 -5.23
N LEU A 133 -2.92 14.29 -4.09
CA LEU A 133 -2.74 15.53 -3.33
C LEU A 133 -1.28 15.73 -2.91
N TYR A 134 -0.64 14.67 -2.43
CA TYR A 134 0.75 14.69 -2.03
C TYR A 134 1.67 15.05 -3.22
N GLU A 135 1.48 14.42 -4.38
CA GLU A 135 2.30 14.73 -5.57
C GLU A 135 2.02 16.13 -6.15
N ALA A 136 0.76 16.56 -6.13
CA ALA A 136 0.37 17.93 -6.52
C ALA A 136 1.05 18.98 -5.62
N SER A 137 1.06 18.75 -4.30
CA SER A 137 1.72 19.65 -3.33
C SER A 137 3.23 19.74 -3.52
N ARG A 138 3.86 18.64 -3.95
CA ARG A 138 5.31 18.52 -4.14
C ARG A 138 5.79 19.17 -5.42
N ARG A 139 5.09 18.94 -6.54
CA ARG A 139 5.55 19.39 -7.86
C ARG A 139 5.15 20.83 -8.19
N HIS A 140 4.43 21.53 -7.30
CA HIS A 140 3.70 22.76 -7.64
C HIS A 140 2.86 22.61 -8.92
N SER A 141 2.55 21.36 -9.28
CA SER A 141 1.87 21.00 -10.51
C SER A 141 0.39 21.14 -10.24
N ARG A 142 -0.27 21.97 -11.05
CA ARG A 142 -1.72 22.15 -11.00
C ARG A 142 -2.44 21.05 -11.79
N SER A 143 -1.82 19.88 -11.97
CA SER A 143 -2.48 18.77 -12.67
C SER A 143 -3.74 18.38 -11.90
N GLN A 144 -4.89 18.66 -12.50
CA GLN A 144 -6.20 18.35 -11.89
C GLN A 144 -6.59 16.90 -12.14
N TYR A 145 -5.74 16.11 -12.80
CA TYR A 145 -6.01 14.75 -13.24
C TYR A 145 -4.79 13.87 -12.96
N SER A 146 -5.04 12.65 -12.48
CA SER A 146 -4.01 11.61 -12.40
C SER A 146 -4.64 10.22 -12.42
N LEU A 147 -3.88 9.21 -12.84
CA LEU A 147 -4.23 7.81 -12.65
C LEU A 147 -3.32 7.22 -11.58
N VAL A 148 -3.90 6.75 -10.47
CA VAL A 148 -3.15 6.07 -9.41
C VAL A 148 -3.29 4.57 -9.61
N VAL A 149 -2.16 3.87 -9.76
CA VAL A 149 -2.11 2.41 -9.81
C VAL A 149 -1.56 1.90 -8.48
N ASP A 150 -2.47 1.41 -7.63
CA ASP A 150 -2.13 0.85 -6.32
C ASP A 150 -2.06 -0.68 -6.41
N CYS A 151 -0.84 -1.20 -6.41
CA CYS A 151 -0.57 -2.63 -6.42
C CYS A 151 -0.39 -3.15 -4.98
N GLY A 152 -1.39 -3.87 -4.48
CA GLY A 152 -1.42 -4.44 -3.14
C GLY A 152 -1.02 -5.92 -3.09
N PHE A 153 -1.16 -6.52 -1.91
CA PHE A 153 -0.89 -7.94 -1.69
C PHE A 153 -1.90 -8.84 -2.40
N SER A 154 -3.20 -8.57 -2.28
CA SER A 154 -4.25 -9.43 -2.83
C SER A 154 -4.71 -9.03 -4.23
N PHE A 155 -4.71 -7.74 -4.54
CA PHE A 155 -5.25 -7.17 -5.77
C PHE A 155 -4.51 -5.87 -6.13
N THR A 156 -4.74 -5.40 -7.35
CA THR A 156 -4.25 -4.13 -7.87
C THR A 156 -5.44 -3.26 -8.28
N HIS A 157 -5.42 -1.97 -7.93
CA HIS A 157 -6.42 -1.00 -8.35
C HIS A 157 -5.80 0.05 -9.27
N ALA A 158 -6.48 0.38 -10.36
CA ALA A 158 -6.23 1.58 -11.15
C ALA A 158 -7.37 2.56 -10.89
N ALA A 159 -7.08 3.67 -10.23
CA ALA A 159 -8.05 4.64 -9.75
C ALA A 159 -7.77 6.02 -10.37
N PRO A 160 -8.63 6.52 -11.28
CA PRO A 160 -8.52 7.87 -11.80
C PRO A 160 -8.95 8.88 -10.72
N VAL A 161 -8.14 9.92 -10.54
CA VAL A 161 -8.38 11.04 -9.64
C VAL A 161 -8.57 12.30 -10.47
N VAL A 162 -9.65 13.03 -10.22
CA VAL A 162 -10.08 14.21 -10.94
C VAL A 162 -10.49 15.28 -9.93
N HIS A 163 -9.84 16.45 -10.00
CA HIS A 163 -9.99 17.56 -9.05
C HIS A 163 -9.86 17.13 -7.57
N ASN A 164 -8.86 16.29 -7.26
CA ASN A 164 -8.64 15.68 -5.94
C ASN A 164 -9.69 14.64 -5.49
N PHE A 165 -10.64 14.27 -6.34
CA PHE A 165 -11.64 13.24 -6.05
C PHE A 165 -11.41 11.99 -6.89
N THR A 166 -11.50 10.83 -6.27
CA THR A 166 -11.41 9.55 -6.99
C THR A 166 -12.72 9.28 -7.73
N LEU A 167 -12.64 9.05 -9.05
CA LEU A 167 -13.81 8.76 -9.88
C LEU A 167 -14.22 7.29 -9.73
N ASN A 168 -15.17 7.04 -8.84
CA ASN A 168 -15.62 5.69 -8.48
C ASN A 168 -15.94 4.77 -9.69
N TYR A 169 -16.65 5.26 -10.69
CA TYR A 169 -17.00 4.48 -11.89
C TYR A 169 -15.80 4.18 -12.81
N GLY A 170 -14.73 4.96 -12.70
CA GLY A 170 -13.49 4.82 -13.46
C GLY A 170 -12.49 3.87 -12.80
N ILE A 171 -12.72 3.49 -11.54
CA ILE A 171 -11.83 2.55 -10.84
C ILE A 171 -11.91 1.19 -11.53
N ARG A 172 -10.75 0.56 -11.71
CA ARG A 172 -10.62 -0.82 -12.19
C ARG A 172 -9.85 -1.62 -11.17
N ARG A 173 -10.36 -2.80 -10.85
CA ARG A 173 -9.70 -3.77 -9.97
C ARG A 173 -9.23 -4.95 -10.81
N LEU A 174 -7.99 -5.35 -10.56
CA LEU A 174 -7.41 -6.58 -11.04
C LEU A 174 -7.19 -7.49 -9.82
N ASP A 175 -7.77 -8.69 -9.82
CA ASP A 175 -7.57 -9.71 -8.76
C ASP A 175 -6.20 -10.40 -8.86
N LEU A 176 -5.19 -9.60 -9.18
CA LEU A 176 -3.79 -9.95 -9.20
C LEU A 176 -3.06 -8.96 -8.30
N GLY A 177 -2.47 -9.48 -7.22
CA GLY A 177 -1.59 -8.73 -6.34
C GLY A 177 -0.30 -9.51 -6.08
N GLY A 178 0.48 -9.05 -5.09
CA GLY A 178 1.71 -9.71 -4.65
C GLY A 178 1.56 -11.20 -4.36
N LYS A 179 0.43 -11.65 -3.81
CA LYS A 179 0.16 -13.06 -3.48
C LYS A 179 0.25 -13.99 -4.70
N ALA A 180 -0.34 -13.59 -5.82
CA ALA A 180 -0.33 -14.41 -7.03
C ALA A 180 1.11 -14.63 -7.52
N LEU A 181 1.94 -13.60 -7.36
CA LEU A 181 3.34 -13.62 -7.77
C LEU A 181 4.21 -14.41 -6.78
N THR A 182 3.97 -14.27 -5.47
CA THR A 182 4.60 -15.11 -4.44
C THR A 182 4.29 -16.59 -4.66
N ASN A 183 3.02 -16.92 -4.94
CA ASN A 183 2.60 -18.29 -5.22
C ASN A 183 3.28 -18.83 -6.48
N TYR A 184 3.34 -18.03 -7.54
CA TYR A 184 4.02 -18.42 -8.78
C TYR A 184 5.52 -18.66 -8.58
N LEU A 185 6.21 -17.81 -7.80
CA LEU A 185 7.61 -18.03 -7.45
C LEU A 185 7.80 -19.30 -6.61
N ASN A 186 6.94 -19.56 -5.63
CA ASN A 186 6.97 -20.78 -4.84
C ASN A 186 6.78 -22.03 -5.71
N GLU A 187 5.90 -21.97 -6.71
CA GLU A 187 5.70 -23.05 -7.68
C GLU A 187 6.96 -23.27 -8.53
N LEU A 188 7.57 -22.20 -9.06
CA LEU A 188 8.80 -22.28 -9.85
C LEU A 188 10.00 -22.84 -9.07
N VAL A 189 10.14 -22.47 -7.79
CA VAL A 189 11.21 -22.96 -6.91
C VAL A 189 10.96 -24.42 -6.50
N SER A 190 9.70 -24.77 -6.22
CA SER A 190 9.28 -26.16 -5.96
C SER A 190 9.55 -27.08 -7.15
N TYR A 191 9.37 -26.58 -8.38
CA TYR A 191 9.63 -27.35 -9.58
C TYR A 191 11.13 -27.57 -9.89
N ARG A 192 12.03 -26.71 -9.38
CA ARG A 192 13.45 -26.69 -9.78
C ARG A 192 14.47 -27.06 -8.72
N SER A 193 14.11 -27.14 -7.43
CA SER A 193 15.12 -27.29 -6.38
C SER A 193 14.71 -28.09 -5.14
N VAL A 194 13.58 -27.78 -4.48
CA VAL A 194 13.09 -28.48 -3.27
C VAL A 194 11.58 -28.19 -3.14
N ASN A 195 10.76 -29.18 -2.83
CA ASN A 195 9.30 -29.04 -2.74
C ASN A 195 8.90 -28.28 -1.46
N LEU A 196 8.73 -26.96 -1.56
CA LEU A 196 8.44 -26.07 -0.43
C LEU A 196 6.97 -26.05 0.00
N MET A 197 6.09 -26.77 -0.72
CA MET A 197 4.66 -26.81 -0.40
C MET A 197 4.34 -27.63 0.85
N ASP A 198 5.23 -28.56 1.26
CA ASP A 198 4.98 -29.51 2.35
C ASP A 198 5.76 -29.23 3.65
N GLU A 199 6.70 -28.27 3.68
CA GLU A 199 7.48 -27.97 4.89
C GLU A 199 7.09 -26.62 5.53
N THR A 200 6.17 -26.67 6.48
CA THR A 200 5.76 -25.56 7.34
C THR A 200 6.83 -25.10 8.34
N LEU A 201 7.96 -25.81 8.46
CA LEU A 201 8.96 -25.58 9.51
C LEU A 201 10.00 -24.50 9.19
N ILE A 202 10.18 -24.12 7.92
CA ILE A 202 11.27 -23.20 7.53
C ILE A 202 10.81 -21.73 7.43
N ILE A 203 9.49 -21.47 7.41
CA ILE A 203 8.95 -20.13 7.16
C ILE A 203 8.87 -19.26 8.45
N ASP A 204 8.97 -19.86 9.64
CA ASP A 204 8.75 -19.13 10.91
C ASP A 204 10.01 -18.55 11.56
N HIS A 205 11.20 -18.81 11.02
CA HIS A 205 12.47 -18.32 11.59
C HIS A 205 13.44 -17.79 10.51
N ALA A 206 13.13 -16.64 9.92
CA ALA A 206 14.10 -15.77 9.23
C ALA A 206 13.66 -14.29 9.22
#